data_AF-A0A7V7T2Y3-F1
#
_entry.id   AF-A0A7V7T2Y3-F1
#
_cell.length_a   1.000
_cell.length_b   1.000
_cell.length_c   1.000
_cell.angle_alpha   90.00
_cell.angle_beta   90.00
_cell.angle_gamma   90.00
#
_symmetry.space_group_name_H-M   'P 1'
#
loop_
_entity.id
_entity.type
_entity.pdbx_description
1 polymer ?
#
loop_
_entity_poly.entity_id
_entity_poly.type
_entity_poly.pdbx_seq_one_letter_code
_entity_poly.pdbx_strand_id
1 'polypeptide(L)'
;MLNRWILTALLSSSMLQTDVNLNHKTRIIVGSGLGCHYPPDRLNQAIKEHNTIYLTTESVYPPIHINNPEVTIIGGLSNCRDHHHPNSQKSLISGFHQQTAITITGEKNMTEVNPGIHLKKLRIINGFADYGGGFNITGPTKVQIEDSVIEHNFATHQGGGISLSGQSIKLKLNNSRIQFNQAGQLGGAISCHGNHKINANHEQQIKQNTARMANNLLLDLACFIKFNPLQ
;
A
#
# COMPACT_ATOMS: atom_id res chain seq x y z
N MET A 1 61.79 36.17 49.50
CA MET A 1 61.42 36.76 48.19
C MET A 1 61.15 35.61 47.23
N LEU A 2 60.21 35.79 46.28
CA LEU A 2 59.54 34.79 45.41
C LEU A 2 58.36 34.04 46.08
N ASN A 3 57.18 33.84 45.45
CA ASN A 3 56.48 34.54 44.38
C ASN A 3 54.99 34.10 44.46
N ARG A 4 54.02 35.03 44.46
CA ARG A 4 52.57 34.74 44.44
C ARG A 4 52.11 34.65 42.98
N TRP A 5 51.48 33.53 42.61
CA TRP A 5 50.50 33.48 41.50
C TRP A 5 49.37 32.52 41.91
N ILE A 6 48.20 33.07 42.23
CA ILE A 6 46.96 32.30 42.39
C ILE A 6 46.26 32.37 41.04
N LEU A 7 46.26 31.26 40.29
CA LEU A 7 45.40 31.07 39.11
C LEU A 7 44.09 30.42 39.60
N THR A 8 43.01 31.18 39.54
CA THR A 8 41.64 30.68 39.70
C THR A 8 41.26 29.82 38.49
N ALA A 9 41.18 28.51 38.67
CA ALA A 9 40.60 27.60 37.69
C ALA A 9 39.07 27.59 37.84
N LEU A 10 38.37 28.17 36.87
CA LEU A 10 36.93 28.00 36.69
C LEU A 10 36.66 26.55 36.24
N LEU A 11 35.99 25.78 37.10
CA LEU A 11 35.39 24.51 36.72
C LEU A 11 34.12 24.80 35.92
N SER A 12 34.21 24.81 34.59
CA SER A 12 33.04 24.64 33.74
C SER A 12 32.72 23.14 33.68
N SER A 13 31.67 22.73 34.39
CA SER A 13 31.06 21.41 34.22
C SER A 13 30.37 21.36 32.85
N SER A 14 31.11 20.97 31.80
CA SER A 14 30.46 20.46 30.59
C SER A 14 30.01 19.04 30.89
N MET A 15 28.71 18.88 31.10
CA MET A 15 28.08 17.58 30.95
C MET A 15 28.36 17.14 29.52
N LEU A 16 29.14 16.05 29.39
CA LEU A 16 29.17 15.25 28.17
C LEU A 16 27.76 14.68 28.00
N GLN A 17 26.91 15.45 27.34
CA GLN A 17 25.72 14.93 26.72
C GLN A 17 26.26 14.06 25.58
N THR A 18 26.38 12.76 25.83
CA THR A 18 26.55 11.82 24.74
C THR A 18 25.27 11.94 23.93
N ASP A 19 25.34 12.72 22.85
CA ASP A 19 24.40 12.65 21.75
C ASP A 19 24.47 11.22 21.25
N VAL A 20 23.61 10.39 21.81
CA VAL A 20 23.29 9.09 21.27
C VAL A 20 22.56 9.40 19.97
N ASN A 21 23.35 9.58 18.91
CA ASN A 21 22.92 9.57 17.54
C ASN A 21 22.55 8.12 17.18
N LEU A 22 21.47 7.63 17.82
CA LEU A 22 20.78 6.44 17.41
C LEU A 22 19.99 6.84 16.17
N ASN A 23 20.61 6.60 15.02
CA ASN A 23 19.98 6.64 13.70
C ASN A 23 18.96 5.49 13.59
N HIS A 24 17.99 5.43 14.51
CA HIS A 24 16.82 4.59 14.37
C HIS A 24 16.03 5.19 13.21
N LYS A 25 15.97 4.48 12.08
CA LYS A 25 14.93 4.73 11.06
C LYS A 25 13.58 4.71 11.78
N THR A 26 13.07 5.89 12.12
CA THR A 26 11.80 6.04 12.80
C THR A 26 10.72 5.46 11.88
N ARG A 27 9.95 4.49 12.38
CA ARG A 27 8.82 3.96 11.62
C ARG A 27 7.81 5.09 11.46
N ILE A 28 7.46 5.45 10.24
CA ILE A 28 6.43 6.44 9.98
C ILE A 28 5.08 5.76 10.12
N ILE A 29 4.35 6.11 11.18
CA ILE A 29 3.08 5.49 11.53
C ILE A 29 1.94 6.49 11.33
N VAL A 30 0.89 6.06 10.63
CA VAL A 30 -0.35 6.81 10.44
C VAL A 30 -1.46 6.16 11.25
N GLY A 31 -2.20 6.92 12.05
CA GLY A 31 -3.26 6.41 12.92
C GLY A 31 -3.90 7.52 13.77
N SER A 32 -4.85 7.17 14.64
CA SER A 32 -5.61 8.15 15.43
C SER A 32 -5.09 8.39 16.86
N GLY A 33 -4.16 7.54 17.32
CA GLY A 33 -3.66 7.57 18.71
C GLY A 33 -2.48 8.48 19.00
N LEU A 34 -2.16 8.60 20.30
CA LEU A 34 -0.94 9.28 20.76
C LEU A 34 0.31 8.53 20.26
N GLY A 35 1.23 9.26 19.63
CA GLY A 35 2.47 8.71 19.06
C GLY A 35 2.42 8.43 17.55
N CYS A 36 1.28 8.68 16.89
CA CYS A 36 1.23 8.66 15.44
C CYS A 36 1.99 9.87 14.86
N HIS A 37 2.64 9.66 13.72
CA HIS A 37 3.32 10.74 12.99
C HIS A 37 2.34 11.54 12.15
N TYR A 38 1.34 10.85 11.58
CA TYR A 38 0.27 11.45 10.79
C TYR A 38 -1.10 10.94 11.28
N PRO A 39 -2.13 11.80 11.28
CA PRO A 39 -3.51 11.36 11.42
C PRO A 39 -4.01 10.65 10.14
N PRO A 40 -5.09 9.85 10.19
CA PRO A 40 -5.53 9.02 9.06
C PRO A 40 -5.87 9.79 7.77
N ASP A 41 -6.44 10.99 7.90
CA ASP A 41 -6.78 11.88 6.78
C ASP A 41 -5.53 12.42 6.04
N ARG A 42 -4.36 12.36 6.69
CA ARG A 42 -3.07 12.77 6.13
C ARG A 42 -2.25 11.61 5.55
N LEU A 43 -2.84 10.43 5.35
CA LEU A 43 -2.15 9.30 4.72
C LEU A 43 -1.55 9.65 3.34
N ASN A 44 -2.29 10.37 2.49
CA ASN A 44 -1.77 10.81 1.19
C ASN A 44 -0.58 11.77 1.30
N GLN A 45 -0.49 12.53 2.39
CA GLN A 45 0.68 13.37 2.65
C GLN A 45 1.86 12.49 3.07
N ALA A 46 1.65 11.54 3.98
CA ALA A 46 2.70 10.59 4.38
C ALA A 46 3.29 9.83 3.19
N ILE A 47 2.45 9.39 2.23
CA ILE A 47 2.86 8.70 0.99
C ILE A 47 3.78 9.56 0.11
N LYS A 48 3.60 10.88 0.13
CA LYS A 48 4.45 11.81 -0.63
C LYS A 48 5.79 12.06 0.05
N GLU A 49 5.81 12.02 1.38
CA GLU A 49 6.97 12.39 2.18
C GLU A 49 7.86 11.19 2.54
N HIS A 50 7.33 9.96 2.48
CA HIS A 50 8.01 8.76 2.95
C HIS A 50 7.79 7.54 2.06
N ASN A 51 8.85 6.73 1.92
CA ASN A 51 8.82 5.50 1.12
C ASN A 51 8.33 4.27 1.91
N THR A 52 8.28 4.32 3.25
CA THR A 52 7.79 3.20 4.08
C THR A 52 6.89 3.70 5.18
N ILE A 53 5.64 3.25 5.17
CA ILE A 53 4.56 3.75 6.02
C ILE A 53 3.85 2.58 6.67
N TYR A 54 3.55 2.73 7.95
CA TYR A 54 2.82 1.76 8.75
C TYR A 54 1.44 2.30 9.10
N LEU A 55 0.41 1.46 8.94
CA LEU A 55 -0.97 1.80 9.25
C LEU A 55 -1.43 1.04 10.48
N THR A 56 -2.17 1.72 11.35
CA THR A 56 -2.87 1.12 12.47
C THR A 56 -4.18 0.45 12.04
N THR A 57 -4.77 -0.39 12.88
CA THR A 57 -6.03 -1.11 12.59
C THR A 57 -7.25 -0.47 13.24
N GLU A 58 -7.03 0.48 14.16
CA GLU A 58 -8.08 1.26 14.84
C GLU A 58 -8.69 2.38 13.98
N SER A 59 -8.20 2.57 12.74
CA SER A 59 -8.59 3.67 11.86
C SER A 59 -9.07 3.17 10.49
N VAL A 60 -9.97 3.93 9.88
CA VAL A 60 -10.36 3.78 8.47
C VAL A 60 -9.66 4.87 7.67
N TYR A 61 -8.88 4.45 6.68
CA TYR A 61 -8.09 5.38 5.86
C TYR A 61 -8.85 5.77 4.59
N PRO A 62 -8.70 7.04 4.16
CA PRO A 62 -9.32 7.52 2.95
C PRO A 62 -8.66 6.90 1.72
N PRO A 63 -9.25 7.11 0.53
CA PRO A 63 -8.65 6.68 -0.72
C PRO A 63 -7.28 7.30 -0.94
N ILE A 64 -6.37 6.53 -1.52
CA ILE A 64 -4.97 6.92 -1.69
C ILE A 64 -4.56 6.98 -3.16
N HIS A 65 -3.61 7.88 -3.44
CA HIS A 65 -3.02 8.07 -4.76
C HIS A 65 -1.50 7.85 -4.66
N ILE A 66 -1.00 6.85 -5.37
CA ILE A 66 0.42 6.51 -5.42
C ILE A 66 0.96 6.82 -6.81
N ASN A 67 1.76 7.87 -6.88
CA ASN A 67 2.52 8.24 -8.08
C ASN A 67 4.03 7.98 -7.91
N ASN A 68 4.48 7.67 -6.68
CA ASN A 68 5.85 7.32 -6.37
C ASN A 68 6.06 5.81 -6.62
N PRO A 69 7.02 5.41 -7.48
CA PRO A 69 7.26 4.00 -7.79
C PRO A 69 7.84 3.20 -6.60
N GLU A 70 8.35 3.87 -5.56
CA GLU A 70 9.06 3.24 -4.44
C GLU A 70 8.34 3.38 -3.09
N VAL A 71 7.07 2.96 -3.01
CA VAL A 71 6.28 3.06 -1.77
C VAL A 71 5.95 1.69 -1.18
N THR A 72 6.23 1.51 0.11
CA THR A 72 5.81 0.36 0.92
C THR A 72 4.81 0.80 1.99
N ILE A 73 3.59 0.25 1.94
CA ILE A 73 2.55 0.47 2.95
C ILE A 73 2.28 -0.85 3.68
N ILE A 74 2.39 -0.84 5.01
CA ILE A 74 2.27 -2.02 5.86
C ILE A 74 1.18 -1.78 6.90
N GLY A 75 0.06 -2.48 6.77
CA GLY A 75 -1.00 -2.47 7.78
C GLY A 75 -0.76 -3.45 8.93
N GLY A 76 -1.69 -3.44 9.87
CA GLY A 76 -1.74 -4.42 10.97
C GLY A 76 -1.10 -3.95 12.28
N LEU A 77 -0.68 -2.69 12.42
CA LEU A 77 -0.32 -2.20 13.75
C LEU A 77 -1.59 -2.00 14.57
N SER A 78 -1.60 -2.38 15.83
CA SER A 78 -2.82 -2.22 16.64
C SER A 78 -3.09 -0.72 16.89
N ASN A 79 -2.03 0.04 17.20
CA ASN A 79 -2.03 1.48 17.40
C ASN A 79 -0.59 2.02 17.21
N CYS A 80 -0.37 3.32 17.41
CA CYS A 80 0.93 3.95 17.14
C CYS A 80 2.03 3.71 18.18
N ARG A 81 1.72 3.02 19.29
CA ARG A 81 2.70 2.55 20.28
C ARG A 81 3.01 1.06 20.11
N ASP A 82 2.47 0.44 19.07
CA ASP A 82 2.74 -0.95 18.77
C ASP A 82 4.18 -1.11 18.24
N HIS A 83 5.08 -1.48 19.15
CA HIS A 83 6.46 -1.79 18.83
C HIS A 83 6.65 -3.24 18.33
N HIS A 84 5.61 -4.07 18.43
CA HIS A 84 5.66 -5.47 18.02
C HIS A 84 5.44 -5.61 16.52
N HIS A 85 5.55 -6.84 16.03
CA HIS A 85 5.23 -7.16 14.66
C HIS A 85 3.72 -6.93 14.41
N PRO A 86 3.33 -6.51 13.19
CA PRO A 86 1.94 -6.26 12.87
C PRO A 86 1.09 -7.49 13.22
N ASN A 87 -0.02 -7.24 13.91
CA ASN A 87 -0.99 -8.26 14.33
C ASN A 87 -1.61 -8.98 13.11
N SER A 88 -2.53 -9.92 13.37
CA SER A 88 -3.22 -10.66 12.30
C SER A 88 -4.32 -9.84 11.60
N GLN A 89 -4.73 -8.72 12.18
CA GLN A 89 -5.69 -7.80 11.57
C GLN A 89 -5.04 -7.01 10.43
N LYS A 90 -5.89 -6.52 9.54
CA LYS A 90 -5.50 -5.79 8.34
C LYS A 90 -6.01 -4.36 8.45
N SER A 91 -5.18 -3.39 8.12
CA SER A 91 -5.58 -1.97 8.13
C SER A 91 -6.54 -1.68 6.98
N LEU A 92 -7.55 -0.85 7.25
CA LEU A 92 -8.68 -0.67 6.35
C LEU A 92 -8.54 0.60 5.49
N ILE A 93 -8.41 0.44 4.18
CA ILE A 93 -8.50 1.55 3.22
C ILE A 93 -9.87 1.47 2.53
N SER A 94 -10.63 2.56 2.56
CA SER A 94 -11.99 2.59 2.03
C SER A 94 -12.17 3.61 0.92
N GLY A 95 -12.78 3.19 -0.19
CA GLY A 95 -13.27 4.04 -1.28
C GLY A 95 -14.46 4.95 -0.93
N PHE A 96 -15.03 4.78 0.28
CA PHE A 96 -16.22 5.48 0.78
C PHE A 96 -17.43 5.49 -0.18
N HIS A 97 -17.56 4.47 -1.03
CA HIS A 97 -18.57 4.35 -2.08
C HIS A 97 -18.57 5.50 -3.09
N GLN A 98 -17.45 6.21 -3.24
CA GLN A 98 -17.38 7.42 -4.08
C GLN A 98 -16.25 7.40 -5.10
N GLN A 99 -15.16 6.68 -4.81
CA GLN A 99 -13.99 6.64 -5.69
C GLN A 99 -13.26 5.30 -5.59
N THR A 100 -12.32 5.09 -6.50
CA THR A 100 -11.34 4.00 -6.38
C THR A 100 -10.63 4.10 -5.03
N ALA A 101 -10.52 3.00 -4.30
CA ALA A 101 -9.87 3.02 -2.99
C ALA A 101 -8.34 3.26 -3.07
N ILE A 102 -7.67 2.66 -4.07
CA ILE A 102 -6.24 2.85 -4.31
C ILE A 102 -5.97 3.11 -5.80
N THR A 103 -5.54 4.33 -6.12
CA THR A 103 -5.14 4.72 -7.47
C THR A 103 -3.62 4.69 -7.58
N ILE A 104 -3.09 4.00 -8.59
CA ILE A 104 -1.66 3.90 -8.87
C ILE A 104 -1.39 4.40 -10.29
N THR A 105 -0.48 5.36 -10.41
CA THR A 105 -0.01 5.88 -11.71
C THR A 105 1.47 5.58 -11.85
N GLY A 106 1.81 4.73 -12.82
CA GLY A 106 3.17 4.37 -13.17
C GLY A 106 3.90 5.44 -13.98
N GLU A 107 5.23 5.36 -13.99
CA GLU A 107 6.10 6.29 -14.70
C GLU A 107 6.49 5.75 -16.09
N LYS A 108 6.71 6.65 -17.06
CA LYS A 108 6.96 6.27 -18.47
C LYS A 108 8.26 5.47 -18.69
N ASN A 109 9.24 5.57 -17.78
CA ASN A 109 10.59 5.02 -17.96
C ASN A 109 10.93 3.87 -16.98
N MET A 110 9.93 3.08 -16.58
CA MET A 110 10.17 1.98 -15.66
C MET A 110 11.03 0.88 -16.30
N THR A 111 12.14 0.54 -15.67
CA THR A 111 13.03 -0.57 -16.01
C THR A 111 12.78 -1.80 -15.13
N GLU A 112 13.40 -2.93 -15.50
CA GLU A 112 13.36 -4.16 -14.69
C GLU A 112 14.00 -4.02 -13.30
N VAL A 113 14.81 -2.99 -13.05
CA VAL A 113 15.45 -2.77 -11.73
C VAL A 113 14.74 -1.71 -10.87
N ASN A 114 13.79 -0.96 -11.42
CA ASN A 114 12.99 -0.02 -10.61
C ASN A 114 12.33 -0.77 -9.46
N PRO A 115 12.43 -0.27 -8.22
CA PRO A 115 11.70 -0.84 -7.11
C PRO A 115 10.20 -0.67 -7.32
N GLY A 116 9.42 -1.48 -6.61
CA GLY A 116 7.99 -1.58 -6.79
C GLY A 116 7.22 -1.03 -5.61
N ILE A 117 5.91 -0.86 -5.84
CA ILE A 117 4.94 -0.53 -4.82
C ILE A 117 4.59 -1.81 -4.06
N HIS A 118 4.79 -1.82 -2.75
CA HIS A 118 4.52 -2.97 -1.89
C HIS A 118 3.40 -2.65 -0.90
N LEU A 119 2.29 -3.35 -0.99
CA LEU A 119 1.11 -3.16 -0.15
C LEU A 119 0.90 -4.43 0.68
N LYS A 120 0.97 -4.32 2.01
CA LYS A 120 0.93 -5.48 2.91
C LYS A 120 -0.12 -5.33 3.99
N LYS A 121 -0.82 -6.41 4.33
CA LYS A 121 -1.76 -6.46 5.46
C LYS A 121 -2.86 -5.40 5.39
N LEU A 122 -3.48 -5.26 4.21
CA LEU A 122 -4.54 -4.29 3.96
C LEU A 122 -5.88 -4.98 3.68
N ARG A 123 -6.98 -4.34 4.11
CA ARG A 123 -8.32 -4.57 3.60
C ARG A 123 -8.73 -3.36 2.77
N ILE A 124 -9.12 -3.61 1.53
CA ILE A 124 -9.48 -2.58 0.55
C ILE A 124 -10.95 -2.76 0.21
N ILE A 125 -11.79 -1.80 0.62
CA ILE A 125 -13.25 -1.95 0.55
C ILE A 125 -13.97 -0.71 0.05
N ASN A 126 -15.24 -0.89 -0.33
CA ASN A 126 -16.18 0.17 -0.64
C ASN A 126 -15.66 1.15 -1.70
N GLY A 127 -14.82 0.66 -2.60
CA GLY A 127 -14.45 1.31 -3.84
C GLY A 127 -15.66 1.46 -4.75
N PHE A 128 -15.83 2.64 -5.37
CA PHE A 128 -16.85 2.86 -6.39
C PHE A 128 -16.27 3.76 -7.48
N ALA A 129 -16.09 3.22 -8.68
CA ALA A 129 -15.52 3.97 -9.80
C ALA A 129 -16.01 3.43 -11.14
N ASP A 130 -15.62 4.05 -12.25
CA ASP A 130 -15.92 3.49 -13.57
C ASP A 130 -15.14 2.22 -13.86
N TYR A 131 -13.86 2.24 -13.46
CA TYR A 131 -12.93 1.14 -13.59
C TYR A 131 -12.17 0.98 -12.29
N GLY A 132 -12.01 -0.25 -11.81
CA GLY A 132 -11.15 -0.48 -10.66
C GLY A 132 -11.71 0.09 -9.37
N GLY A 133 -12.78 -0.51 -8.84
CA GLY A 133 -13.35 -0.04 -7.57
C GLY A 133 -12.33 -0.10 -6.43
N GLY A 134 -11.69 -1.25 -6.23
CA GLY A 134 -10.63 -1.38 -5.22
C GLY A 134 -9.34 -0.70 -5.68
N PHE A 135 -8.87 -1.05 -6.87
CA PHE A 135 -7.63 -0.56 -7.46
C PHE A 135 -7.82 -0.10 -8.89
N ASN A 136 -7.29 1.06 -9.24
CA ASN A 136 -7.10 1.50 -10.61
C ASN A 136 -5.60 1.72 -10.84
N ILE A 137 -4.99 0.87 -11.65
CA ILE A 137 -3.54 0.86 -11.90
C ILE A 137 -3.31 1.21 -13.37
N THR A 138 -2.56 2.28 -13.60
CA THR A 138 -2.32 2.83 -14.94
C THR A 138 -0.83 3.00 -15.21
N GLY A 139 -0.39 2.71 -16.44
CA GLY A 139 0.99 2.93 -16.88
C GLY A 139 2.04 1.94 -16.34
N PRO A 140 3.30 2.04 -16.78
CA PRO A 140 4.34 1.08 -16.39
C PRO A 140 4.62 1.12 -14.88
N THR A 141 4.29 0.04 -14.18
CA THR A 141 4.50 -0.07 -12.73
C THR A 141 4.67 -1.52 -12.28
N LYS A 142 5.30 -1.71 -11.12
CA LYS A 142 5.37 -2.98 -10.41
C LYS A 142 4.64 -2.85 -9.09
N VAL A 143 3.65 -3.70 -8.88
CA VAL A 143 2.84 -3.71 -7.67
C VAL A 143 2.84 -5.11 -7.07
N GLN A 144 3.23 -5.21 -5.80
CA GLN A 144 3.10 -6.42 -5.00
C GLN A 144 2.08 -6.18 -3.89
N ILE A 145 1.03 -7.00 -3.88
CA ILE A 145 0.01 -7.03 -2.84
C ILE A 145 0.21 -8.31 -2.04
N GLU A 146 0.43 -8.18 -0.74
CA GLU A 146 0.82 -9.29 0.14
C GLU A 146 -0.09 -9.37 1.36
N ASP A 147 -0.54 -10.58 1.71
CA ASP A 147 -1.42 -10.84 2.86
C ASP A 147 -2.51 -9.78 2.98
N SER A 148 -3.28 -9.56 1.90
CA SER A 148 -4.28 -8.50 1.83
C SER A 148 -5.59 -9.02 1.24
N VAL A 149 -6.68 -8.29 1.48
CA VAL A 149 -8.01 -8.64 0.99
C VAL A 149 -8.61 -7.45 0.25
N ILE A 150 -9.07 -7.69 -0.97
CA ILE A 150 -9.76 -6.71 -1.82
C ILE A 150 -11.19 -7.20 -1.95
N GLU A 151 -12.13 -6.51 -1.29
CA GLU A 151 -13.50 -7.00 -1.17
C GLU A 151 -14.54 -5.89 -1.13
N HIS A 152 -15.76 -6.20 -1.58
CA HIS A 152 -16.88 -5.26 -1.57
C HIS A 152 -16.58 -3.94 -2.31
N ASN A 153 -15.86 -4.04 -3.43
CA ASN A 153 -15.65 -2.93 -4.34
C ASN A 153 -16.51 -3.08 -5.59
N PHE A 154 -16.93 -1.95 -6.15
CA PHE A 154 -17.81 -1.87 -7.30
C PHE A 154 -17.18 -1.03 -8.42
N ALA A 155 -17.24 -1.52 -9.65
CA ALA A 155 -16.94 -0.76 -10.85
C ALA A 155 -18.17 -0.69 -11.78
N THR A 156 -18.54 0.48 -12.28
CA THR A 156 -19.69 0.61 -13.20
C THR A 156 -19.43 -0.11 -14.51
N HIS A 157 -18.18 -0.15 -14.99
CA HIS A 157 -17.80 -0.85 -16.22
C HIS A 157 -17.06 -2.15 -15.91
N GLN A 158 -15.80 -2.08 -15.49
CA GLN A 158 -14.92 -3.26 -15.47
C GLN A 158 -13.94 -3.26 -14.29
N GLY A 159 -13.55 -4.46 -13.84
CA GLY A 159 -12.53 -4.59 -12.81
C GLY A 159 -13.04 -4.13 -11.45
N GLY A 160 -14.10 -4.76 -10.93
CA GLY A 160 -14.70 -4.37 -9.64
C GLY A 160 -13.67 -4.29 -8.51
N GLY A 161 -12.81 -5.31 -8.43
CA GLY A 161 -11.65 -5.31 -7.54
C GLY A 161 -10.48 -4.49 -8.09
N ILE A 162 -9.95 -4.86 -9.24
CA ILE A 162 -8.75 -4.26 -9.85
C ILE A 162 -8.98 -3.99 -11.33
N SER A 163 -8.64 -2.80 -11.80
CA SER A 163 -8.48 -2.49 -13.22
C SER A 163 -7.01 -2.20 -13.53
N LEU A 164 -6.50 -2.84 -14.59
CA LEU A 164 -5.17 -2.61 -15.16
C LEU A 164 -5.33 -2.03 -16.56
N SER A 165 -4.70 -0.88 -16.81
CA SER A 165 -4.73 -0.23 -18.12
C SER A 165 -3.41 0.47 -18.48
N GLY A 166 -3.19 0.68 -19.78
CA GLY A 166 -1.96 1.26 -20.30
C GLY A 166 -0.97 0.18 -20.76
N GLN A 167 0.29 0.26 -20.35
CA GLN A 167 1.32 -0.69 -20.79
C GLN A 167 2.23 -1.13 -19.64
N SER A 168 2.70 -2.38 -19.70
CA SER A 168 3.81 -2.91 -18.89
C SER A 168 3.59 -2.93 -17.37
N ILE A 169 2.35 -3.10 -16.92
CA ILE A 169 2.03 -3.35 -15.50
C ILE A 169 2.45 -4.78 -15.11
N LYS A 170 3.13 -4.90 -13.98
CA LYS A 170 3.42 -6.18 -13.32
C LYS A 170 2.74 -6.22 -11.96
N LEU A 171 1.70 -7.03 -11.84
CA LEU A 171 0.97 -7.25 -10.60
C LEU A 171 1.34 -8.60 -9.99
N LYS A 172 1.74 -8.61 -8.73
CA LYS A 172 1.98 -9.84 -7.95
C LYS A 172 1.02 -9.91 -6.76
N LEU A 173 0.25 -10.98 -6.66
CA LEU A 173 -0.69 -11.25 -5.58
C LEU A 173 -0.13 -12.38 -4.70
N ASN A 174 0.41 -12.00 -3.54
CA ASN A 174 1.02 -12.91 -2.57
C ASN A 174 0.09 -13.14 -1.38
N ASN A 175 -0.36 -14.38 -1.13
CA ASN A 175 -1.25 -14.72 0.00
C ASN A 175 -2.46 -13.76 0.14
N SER A 176 -2.93 -13.20 -0.97
CA SER A 176 -3.98 -12.19 -1.00
C SER A 176 -5.25 -12.73 -1.62
N ARG A 177 -6.40 -12.13 -1.31
CA ARG A 177 -7.71 -12.54 -1.85
C ARG A 177 -8.42 -11.36 -2.51
N ILE A 178 -9.07 -11.63 -3.63
CA ILE A 178 -9.96 -10.72 -4.36
C ILE A 178 -11.32 -11.40 -4.42
N GLN A 179 -12.26 -10.92 -3.61
CA GLN A 179 -13.53 -11.59 -3.40
C GLN A 179 -14.67 -10.60 -3.20
N PHE A 180 -15.90 -10.98 -3.53
CA PHE A 180 -17.09 -10.14 -3.32
C PHE A 180 -17.01 -8.77 -3.98
N ASN A 181 -16.22 -8.64 -5.05
CA ASN A 181 -16.21 -7.43 -5.87
C ASN A 181 -17.18 -7.59 -7.03
N GLN A 182 -17.67 -6.47 -7.56
CA GLN A 182 -18.68 -6.43 -8.60
C GLN A 182 -18.29 -5.46 -9.73
N ALA A 183 -18.51 -5.87 -10.97
CA ALA A 183 -18.43 -4.99 -12.13
C ALA A 183 -19.76 -4.97 -12.90
N GLY A 184 -20.19 -3.81 -13.39
CA GLY A 184 -21.42 -3.69 -14.16
C GLY A 184 -21.37 -4.39 -15.52
N GLN A 185 -20.18 -4.57 -16.11
CA GLN A 185 -20.02 -5.23 -17.40
C GLN A 185 -19.17 -6.51 -17.33
N LEU A 186 -17.88 -6.40 -17.04
CA LEU A 186 -16.93 -7.51 -17.20
C LEU A 186 -15.86 -7.53 -16.09
N GLY A 187 -15.37 -8.72 -15.73
CA GLY A 187 -14.22 -8.87 -14.84
C GLY A 187 -14.51 -8.32 -13.44
N GLY A 188 -15.44 -8.94 -12.71
CA GLY A 188 -15.83 -8.50 -11.37
C GLY A 188 -14.66 -8.42 -10.39
N ALA A 189 -13.67 -9.30 -10.55
CA ALA A 189 -12.44 -9.26 -9.76
C ALA A 189 -11.36 -8.41 -10.42
N ILE A 190 -10.89 -8.80 -11.62
CA ILE A 190 -9.82 -8.13 -12.34
C ILE A 190 -10.25 -7.90 -13.79
N SER A 191 -10.04 -6.67 -14.26
CA SER A 191 -10.04 -6.34 -15.69
C SER A 191 -8.63 -5.97 -16.12
N CYS A 192 -8.15 -6.58 -17.18
CA CYS A 192 -6.81 -6.40 -17.71
C CYS A 192 -6.88 -6.14 -19.22
N HIS A 193 -6.41 -4.95 -19.62
CA HIS A 193 -6.31 -4.54 -21.03
C HIS A 193 -4.89 -4.05 -21.33
N GLY A 194 -4.22 -4.72 -22.27
CA GLY A 194 -2.87 -4.39 -22.73
C GLY A 194 -1.83 -5.40 -22.28
N ASN A 195 -0.57 -5.11 -22.63
CA ASN A 195 0.55 -6.00 -22.32
C ASN A 195 0.90 -5.90 -20.82
N HIS A 196 0.26 -6.75 -20.02
CA HIS A 196 0.39 -6.79 -18.56
C HIS A 196 0.68 -8.20 -18.09
N LYS A 197 1.40 -8.31 -16.96
CA LYS A 197 1.75 -9.59 -16.33
C LYS A 197 1.16 -9.64 -14.92
N ILE A 198 0.29 -10.60 -14.68
CA ILE A 198 -0.30 -10.89 -13.38
C ILE A 198 0.26 -12.22 -12.87
N ASN A 199 0.80 -12.24 -11.66
CA ASN A 199 1.26 -13.44 -10.99
C ASN A 199 0.51 -13.62 -9.67
N ALA A 200 -0.23 -14.71 -9.53
CA ALA A 200 -0.99 -15.06 -8.34
C ALA A 200 -0.51 -16.41 -7.78
N ASN A 201 -0.54 -16.61 -6.46
CA ASN A 201 -0.19 -17.89 -5.84
C ASN A 201 -1.17 -19.02 -6.13
N HIS A 202 -2.46 -18.74 -6.34
CA HIS A 202 -3.46 -19.79 -6.52
C HIS A 202 -4.78 -19.22 -7.06
N GLU A 203 -5.52 -20.01 -7.84
CA GLU A 203 -6.80 -19.59 -8.42
C GLU A 203 -7.86 -19.23 -7.37
N GLN A 204 -7.83 -19.91 -6.22
CA GLN A 204 -8.76 -19.64 -5.09
C GLN A 204 -8.58 -18.26 -4.45
N GLN A 205 -7.54 -17.52 -4.84
CA GLN A 205 -7.38 -16.12 -4.46
C GLN A 205 -8.43 -15.23 -5.13
N ILE A 206 -9.02 -15.65 -6.24
CA ILE A 206 -9.94 -14.82 -7.04
C ILE A 206 -11.26 -15.56 -7.19
N LYS A 207 -12.21 -15.30 -6.29
CA LYS A 207 -13.48 -16.03 -6.23
C LYS A 207 -14.61 -15.17 -5.71
N GLN A 208 -15.85 -15.59 -5.96
CA GLN A 208 -17.05 -14.95 -5.43
C GLN A 208 -17.17 -13.47 -5.87
N ASN A 209 -16.59 -13.12 -7.02
CA ASN A 209 -16.80 -11.83 -7.67
C ASN A 209 -17.91 -11.97 -8.72
N THR A 210 -18.55 -10.86 -9.06
CA THR A 210 -19.71 -10.87 -9.96
C THR A 210 -19.55 -9.84 -11.07
N ALA A 211 -19.98 -10.19 -12.27
CA ALA A 211 -20.11 -9.24 -13.37
C ALA A 211 -21.24 -9.70 -14.30
N ARG A 212 -21.69 -8.83 -15.20
CA ARG A 212 -22.69 -9.22 -16.22
C ARG A 212 -22.17 -10.37 -17.08
N MET A 213 -20.87 -10.35 -17.39
CA MET A 213 -20.15 -11.41 -18.09
C MET A 213 -18.75 -11.53 -17.45
N ALA A 214 -18.12 -12.71 -17.50
CA ALA A 214 -16.77 -12.92 -16.96
C ALA A 214 -16.62 -12.50 -15.47
N ASN A 215 -17.30 -13.22 -14.58
CA ASN A 215 -17.42 -12.89 -13.16
C ASN A 215 -16.12 -12.55 -12.43
N ASN A 216 -15.06 -13.32 -12.64
CA ASN A 216 -13.77 -13.09 -11.97
C ASN A 216 -12.82 -12.27 -12.84
N LEU A 217 -12.46 -12.76 -14.01
CA LEU A 217 -11.37 -12.22 -14.80
C LEU A 217 -11.85 -11.81 -16.20
N LEU A 218 -11.55 -10.58 -16.59
CA LEU A 218 -11.50 -10.17 -17.99
C LEU A 218 -10.01 -9.98 -18.35
N LEU A 219 -9.52 -10.76 -19.30
CA LEU A 219 -8.17 -10.65 -19.84
C LEU A 219 -8.28 -10.49 -21.36
N ASP A 220 -7.66 -9.45 -21.92
CA ASP A 220 -7.47 -9.39 -23.37
C ASP A 220 -6.33 -10.32 -23.84
N LEU A 221 -6.07 -10.35 -25.15
CA LEU A 221 -5.05 -11.23 -25.75
C LEU A 221 -3.61 -10.88 -25.35
N ALA A 222 -3.37 -9.67 -24.81
CA ALA A 222 -2.05 -9.20 -24.42
C ALA A 222 -1.80 -9.34 -22.90
N CYS A 223 -2.83 -9.65 -22.12
CA CYS A 223 -2.74 -9.88 -20.68
C CYS A 223 -2.37 -11.33 -20.35
N PHE A 224 -1.30 -11.49 -19.58
CA PHE A 224 -0.83 -12.79 -19.12
C PHE A 224 -1.05 -12.95 -17.62
N ILE A 225 -1.87 -13.93 -17.22
CA ILE A 225 -1.96 -14.37 -15.83
C ILE A 225 -1.26 -15.71 -15.64
N LYS A 226 -0.47 -15.80 -14.57
CA LYS A 226 0.12 -17.06 -14.11
C LYS A 226 -0.33 -17.34 -12.68
N PHE A 227 -0.86 -18.53 -12.46
CA PHE A 227 -1.05 -19.08 -11.12
C PHE A 227 0.13 -19.99 -10.79
N ASN A 228 0.82 -19.71 -9.69
CA ASN A 228 1.82 -20.65 -9.18
C ASN A 228 1.11 -21.79 -8.44
N PRO A 229 1.72 -22.97 -8.31
CA PRO A 229 1.23 -23.99 -7.39
C PRO A 229 1.43 -23.54 -5.94
N LEU A 230 0.59 -24.03 -5.02
CA LEU A 230 0.83 -23.90 -3.58
C LEU A 230 2.15 -24.62 -3.25
N GLN A 231 3.06 -23.92 -2.56
CA GLN A 231 4.25 -24.53 -1.97
C GLN A 231 3.90 -25.21 -0.65
#